data_AF-A0A7X7YTU3-F1
#
_entry.id   AF-A0A7X7YTU3-F1
#
_cell.length_a   1.000
_cell.length_b   1.000
_cell.length_c   1.000
_cell.angle_alpha   90.00
_cell.angle_beta   90.00
_cell.angle_gamma   90.00
#
_symmetry.space_group_name_H-M   'P 1'
#
loop_
_entity.id
_entity.type
_entity.pdbx_description
1 polymer ?
#
loop_
_entity_poly.entity_id
_entity_poly.type
_entity_poly.pdbx_seq_one_letter_code
_entity_poly.pdbx_strand_id
1 'polypeptide(L)'
;MKKIIYVSAIVLIIIIVQQYRFLIYSNIIYIKGNIEINEELKKDIKPDTMLYIIIQNEKDTTFAISEIINPVFPVSFRITRKNVLYPDISTFKIKVYATLNKHGEVGNIKSGDMFSQTSKTYIISNRLKLRIDEVKD
;
A
#
# COMPACT_ATOMS: atom_id res chain seq x y z
N MET A 1 42.04 -27.52 -1.84
CA MET A 1 41.53 -26.70 -2.96
C MET A 1 40.00 -26.54 -2.96
N LYS A 2 39.20 -27.61 -2.81
CA LYS A 2 37.71 -27.52 -2.80
C LYS A 2 37.14 -26.46 -1.84
N LYS A 3 37.65 -26.37 -0.60
CA LYS A 3 37.21 -25.38 0.40
C LYS A 3 37.37 -23.91 -0.05
N ILE A 4 38.45 -23.59 -0.78
CA ILE A 4 38.71 -22.23 -1.28
C ILE A 4 37.69 -21.86 -2.36
N ILE A 5 37.33 -22.82 -3.22
CA ILE A 5 36.30 -22.65 -4.27
C ILE A 5 34.92 -22.42 -3.66
N TYR A 6 34.57 -23.11 -2.57
CA TYR A 6 33.29 -22.86 -1.89
C TYR A 6 33.25 -21.47 -1.26
N VAL A 7 34.34 -21.03 -0.63
CA VAL A 7 34.41 -19.70 -0.01
C VAL A 7 34.32 -18.60 -1.08
N SER A 8 35.04 -18.74 -2.20
CA SER A 8 34.97 -17.73 -3.28
C SER A 8 33.58 -17.67 -3.92
N ALA A 9 32.91 -18.82 -4.10
CA ALA A 9 31.55 -18.87 -4.61
C ALA A 9 30.54 -18.16 -3.67
N ILE A 10 30.66 -18.36 -2.35
CA ILE A 10 29.79 -17.68 -1.37
C ILE A 10 30.01 -16.16 -1.41
N VAL A 11 31.27 -15.70 -1.47
CA VAL A 11 31.57 -14.27 -1.55
C VAL A 11 31.01 -13.66 -2.84
N LEU A 12 31.14 -14.36 -3.97
CA LEU A 12 30.59 -13.89 -5.24
C LEU A 12 29.07 -13.77 -5.19
N ILE A 13 28.37 -14.75 -4.58
CA ILE A 13 26.92 -14.70 -4.38
C ILE A 13 26.55 -13.48 -3.53
N ILE A 14 27.27 -13.20 -2.44
CA ILE A 14 27.00 -12.04 -1.58
C ILE A 14 27.16 -10.73 -2.38
N ILE A 15 28.21 -10.60 -3.20
CA ILE A 15 28.43 -9.42 -4.03
C ILE A 15 27.30 -9.23 -5.05
N ILE A 16 26.90 -10.31 -5.72
CA ILE A 16 25.78 -10.29 -6.68
C ILE A 16 24.50 -9.85 -5.94
N VAL A 17 24.18 -10.46 -4.80
CA VAL A 17 22.99 -10.09 -4.03
C VAL A 17 23.03 -8.62 -3.64
N GLN A 18 24.15 -8.09 -3.16
CA GLN A 18 24.30 -6.67 -2.79
C GLN A 18 24.14 -5.74 -4.01
N GLN A 19 24.75 -6.07 -5.15
CA GLN A 19 24.67 -5.28 -6.38
C GLN A 19 23.24 -5.22 -6.93
N TYR A 20 22.50 -6.32 -6.83
CA TYR A 20 21.12 -6.42 -7.30
C TYR A 20 20.07 -6.12 -6.22
N ARG A 21 20.46 -5.69 -5.01
CA ARG A 21 19.51 -5.37 -3.92
C ARG A 21 18.42 -4.43 -4.37
N PHE A 22 18.77 -3.36 -5.09
CA PHE A 22 17.80 -2.39 -5.58
C PHE A 22 16.74 -3.06 -6.47
N LEU A 23 17.17 -3.93 -7.38
CA LEU A 23 16.30 -4.62 -8.33
C LEU A 23 15.43 -5.69 -7.64
N ILE A 24 15.98 -6.35 -6.62
CA ILE A 24 15.27 -7.33 -5.79
C ILE A 24 14.21 -6.62 -4.94
N TYR A 25 14.58 -5.61 -4.14
CA TYR A 25 13.66 -4.95 -3.21
C TYR A 25 12.60 -4.08 -3.90
N SER A 26 12.93 -3.45 -5.04
CA SER A 26 11.95 -2.65 -5.80
C SER A 26 10.81 -3.48 -6.41
N ASN A 27 10.93 -4.81 -6.43
CA ASN A 27 9.89 -5.71 -6.94
C ASN A 27 9.02 -6.35 -5.85
N ILE A 28 9.37 -6.19 -4.56
CA ILE A 28 8.73 -6.90 -3.46
C ILE A 28 7.63 -6.01 -2.84
N ILE A 29 6.61 -5.69 -3.62
CA ILE A 29 5.39 -5.08 -3.09
C ILE A 29 4.17 -5.83 -3.59
N TYR A 30 3.44 -6.40 -2.62
CA TYR A 30 2.23 -7.15 -2.88
C TYR A 30 1.30 -7.03 -1.68
N ILE A 31 0.31 -6.15 -1.79
CA ILE A 31 -0.69 -5.94 -0.76
C ILE A 31 -2.05 -6.24 -1.35
N LYS A 32 -2.78 -7.14 -0.72
CA LYS A 32 -4.13 -7.53 -1.10
C LYS A 32 -5.03 -7.45 0.12
N GLY A 33 -6.22 -6.92 -0.07
CA GLY A 33 -7.19 -6.80 0.99
C GLY A 33 -8.60 -6.51 0.49
N ASN A 34 -9.50 -6.35 1.45
CA ASN A 34 -10.87 -5.92 1.24
C ASN A 34 -11.12 -4.64 2.04
N ILE A 35 -11.89 -3.75 1.45
CA ILE A 35 -12.38 -2.54 2.10
C ILE A 35 -13.89 -2.70 2.24
N GLU A 36 -14.36 -2.56 3.47
CA GLU A 36 -15.76 -2.48 3.84
C GLU A 36 -16.07 -1.04 4.23
N ILE A 37 -17.33 -0.64 4.08
CA ILE A 37 -17.82 0.66 4.54
C ILE A 37 -18.98 0.41 5.50
N ASN A 38 -19.15 1.30 6.48
CA ASN A 38 -20.35 1.28 7.31
C ASN A 38 -21.61 1.42 6.42
N GLU A 39 -22.63 0.60 6.67
CA GLU A 39 -23.86 0.56 5.86
C GLU A 39 -24.64 1.87 5.89
N GLU A 40 -24.51 2.65 6.97
CA GLU A 40 -25.09 4.00 7.07
C GLU A 40 -24.47 4.96 6.04
N LEU A 41 -23.15 4.93 5.90
CA LEU A 41 -22.38 5.76 4.97
C LEU A 41 -22.51 5.32 3.51
N LYS A 42 -22.88 4.06 3.28
CA LYS A 42 -23.07 3.51 1.94
C LYS A 42 -24.14 4.26 1.14
N LYS A 43 -25.15 4.81 1.82
CA LYS A 43 -26.23 5.61 1.22
C LYS A 43 -25.75 6.96 0.71
N ASP A 44 -24.66 7.47 1.25
CA ASP A 44 -24.10 8.79 0.91
C ASP A 44 -23.05 8.73 -0.20
N ILE A 45 -22.76 7.53 -0.71
CA ILE A 45 -21.88 7.32 -1.86
C ILE A 45 -22.64 7.72 -3.13
N LYS A 46 -22.19 8.79 -3.77
CA LYS A 46 -22.74 9.27 -5.03
C LYS A 46 -22.06 8.59 -6.22
N PRO A 47 -22.71 8.56 -7.40
CA PRO A 47 -22.00 8.37 -8.67
C PRO A 47 -20.83 9.37 -8.78
N ASP A 48 -19.73 8.93 -9.36
CA ASP A 48 -18.45 9.64 -9.54
C ASP A 48 -17.58 9.80 -8.29
N THR A 49 -17.86 8.99 -7.26
CA THR A 49 -17.00 8.89 -6.09
C THR A 49 -15.71 8.14 -6.43
N MET A 50 -14.57 8.62 -5.93
CA MET A 50 -13.26 7.98 -6.09
C MET A 50 -12.74 7.43 -4.76
N LEU A 51 -12.32 6.17 -4.78
CA LEU A 51 -11.67 5.50 -3.66
C LEU A 51 -10.16 5.44 -3.91
N TYR A 52 -9.39 6.05 -3.02
CA TYR A 52 -7.94 5.96 -3.03
C TYR A 52 -7.48 5.03 -1.91
N ILE A 53 -6.70 4.02 -2.28
CA ILE A 53 -5.91 3.22 -1.33
C ILE A 53 -4.49 3.74 -1.38
N ILE A 54 -3.99 4.22 -0.25
CA ILE A 54 -2.72 4.90 -0.15
C ILE A 54 -1.80 4.15 0.82
N ILE A 55 -0.54 4.04 0.43
CA ILE A 55 0.52 3.43 1.25
C ILE A 55 1.56 4.47 1.59
N GLN A 56 1.81 4.59 2.88
CA GLN A 56 2.84 5.43 3.47
C GLN A 56 3.92 4.59 4.14
N ASN A 57 5.14 5.13 4.17
CA ASN A 57 6.20 4.61 5.00
C ASN A 57 6.08 5.09 6.46
N GLU A 58 7.04 4.73 7.32
CA GLU A 58 7.04 5.15 8.72
C GLU A 58 7.26 6.66 8.92
N LYS A 59 7.70 7.38 7.88
CA LYS A 59 7.87 8.84 7.84
C LYS A 59 6.68 9.55 7.20
N ASP A 60 5.54 8.85 7.08
CA ASP A 60 4.30 9.36 6.48
C ASP A 60 4.45 9.82 5.02
N THR A 61 5.49 9.35 4.33
CA THR A 61 5.69 9.64 2.91
C THR A 61 4.93 8.64 2.06
N THR A 62 4.01 9.13 1.23
CA THR A 62 3.20 8.31 0.32
C THR A 62 4.03 7.83 -0.85
N PHE A 63 4.23 6.50 -0.96
CA PHE A 63 5.05 5.93 -2.03
C PHE A 63 4.27 5.03 -3.00
N ALA A 64 3.01 4.69 -2.69
CA ALA A 64 2.15 3.94 -3.61
C ALA A 64 0.69 4.33 -3.44
N ILE A 65 -0.04 4.40 -4.56
CA ILE A 65 -1.46 4.77 -4.62
C ILE A 65 -2.18 3.84 -5.60
N SER A 66 -3.36 3.38 -5.20
CA SER A 66 -4.31 2.72 -6.09
C SER A 66 -5.62 3.48 -6.08
N GLU A 67 -6.19 3.68 -7.25
CA GLU A 67 -7.46 4.38 -7.43
C GLU A 67 -8.53 3.41 -7.94
N ILE A 68 -9.75 3.56 -7.43
CA ILE A 68 -10.94 2.86 -7.89
C ILE A 68 -12.06 3.88 -8.08
N ILE A 69 -12.49 4.05 -9.32
CA ILE A 69 -13.60 4.94 -9.70
C ILE A 69 -14.91 4.18 -9.50
N ASN A 70 -15.92 4.83 -8.93
CA ASN A 70 -17.24 4.24 -8.66
C ASN A 70 -17.16 2.92 -7.87
N PRO A 71 -16.56 2.93 -6.66
CA PRO A 71 -16.37 1.72 -5.87
C PRO A 71 -17.71 1.09 -5.45
N VAL A 72 -17.82 -0.23 -5.61
CA VAL A 72 -18.95 -1.02 -5.10
C VAL A 72 -18.47 -1.81 -3.89
N PHE A 73 -19.01 -1.50 -2.71
CA PHE A 73 -18.62 -2.12 -1.46
C PHE A 73 -19.40 -3.42 -1.15
N PRO A 74 -18.75 -4.46 -0.60
CA PRO A 74 -17.32 -4.52 -0.24
C PRO A 74 -16.42 -4.60 -1.48
N VAL A 75 -15.28 -3.92 -1.45
CA VAL A 75 -14.35 -3.84 -2.59
C VAL A 75 -13.03 -4.53 -2.27
N SER A 76 -12.59 -5.42 -3.17
CA SER A 76 -11.25 -6.00 -3.10
C SER A 76 -10.24 -5.09 -3.80
N PHE A 77 -9.09 -4.89 -3.18
CA PHE A 77 -7.99 -4.13 -3.77
C PHE A 77 -6.71 -4.95 -3.83
N ARG A 78 -5.83 -4.55 -4.76
CA ARG A 78 -4.50 -5.10 -4.89
C ARG A 78 -3.53 -3.99 -5.25
N ILE A 79 -2.50 -3.81 -4.43
CA ILE A 79 -1.37 -2.93 -4.71
C ILE A 79 -0.17 -3.80 -5.06
N THR A 80 0.39 -3.51 -6.23
CA THR A 80 1.59 -4.12 -6.77
C THR A 80 2.59 -3.04 -7.15
N ARG A 81 3.74 -3.43 -7.70
CA ARG A 81 4.76 -2.48 -8.20
C ARG A 81 4.21 -1.44 -9.17
N LYS A 82 3.17 -1.77 -9.94
CA LYS A 82 2.53 -0.84 -10.89
C LYS A 82 1.90 0.38 -10.22
N ASN A 83 1.60 0.28 -8.93
CA ASN A 83 0.97 1.32 -8.12
C ASN A 83 2.00 2.17 -7.36
N VAL A 84 3.28 1.81 -7.42
CA VAL A 84 4.37 2.49 -6.71
C VAL A 84 4.77 3.74 -7.49
N LEU A 85 4.72 4.89 -6.83
CA LEU A 85 5.11 6.19 -7.37
C LEU A 85 6.62 6.32 -7.45
N TYR A 86 7.31 5.90 -6.39
CA TYR A 86 8.75 5.84 -6.32
C TYR A 86 9.19 4.64 -5.46
N PRO A 87 10.31 3.98 -5.81
CA PRO A 87 10.77 2.82 -5.07
C PRO A 87 11.33 3.23 -3.70
N ASP A 88 10.54 3.06 -2.63
CA ASP A 88 11.07 3.09 -1.27
C ASP A 88 11.67 1.72 -0.92
N ILE A 89 12.99 1.61 -1.12
CA ILE A 89 13.77 0.40 -0.82
C ILE A 89 14.11 0.25 0.67
N SER A 90 13.79 1.24 1.51
CA SER A 90 14.18 1.25 2.92
C SER A 90 13.07 0.73 3.83
N THR A 91 11.82 0.68 3.36
CA THR A 91 10.67 0.50 4.25
C THR A 91 10.00 -0.86 4.08
N PHE A 92 10.09 -1.71 5.11
CA PHE A 92 9.31 -2.95 5.20
C PHE A 92 7.97 -2.77 5.93
N LYS A 93 7.90 -1.80 6.84
CA LYS A 93 6.72 -1.48 7.65
C LYS A 93 5.99 -0.29 7.07
N ILE A 94 4.72 -0.46 6.77
CA ILE A 94 3.93 0.51 6.03
C ILE A 94 2.65 0.84 6.77
N LYS A 95 2.10 2.02 6.52
CA LYS A 95 0.74 2.37 6.87
C LYS A 95 -0.09 2.29 5.60
N VAL A 96 -1.25 1.65 5.69
CA VAL A 96 -2.21 1.60 4.57
C VAL A 96 -3.48 2.29 5.04
N TYR A 97 -3.97 3.21 4.24
CA TYR A 97 -5.25 3.87 4.49
C TYR A 97 -6.06 3.95 3.20
N ALA A 98 -7.37 4.00 3.37
CA ALA A 98 -8.32 4.21 2.30
C ALA A 98 -9.06 5.51 2.56
N THR A 99 -9.21 6.32 1.53
CA THR A 99 -10.02 7.54 1.58
C THR A 99 -10.99 7.54 0.41
N LEU A 100 -12.23 7.87 0.71
CA LEU A 100 -13.27 8.02 -0.27
C LEU A 100 -13.55 9.50 -0.42
N ASN A 101 -13.09 10.06 -1.53
CA ASN A 101 -13.08 11.50 -1.75
C ASN A 101 -14.16 11.89 -2.76
N LYS A 102 -14.84 13.01 -2.50
CA LYS A 102 -15.84 13.62 -3.38
C LYS A 102 -15.25 14.76 -4.22
N HIS A 103 -14.06 15.24 -3.87
CA HIS A 103 -13.48 16.47 -4.39
C HIS A 103 -12.21 16.28 -5.22
N GLY A 104 -11.69 15.05 -5.32
CA GLY A 104 -10.49 14.73 -6.10
C GLY A 104 -9.15 15.14 -5.47
N GLU A 105 -9.14 15.67 -4.24
CA GLU A 105 -7.91 16.08 -3.53
C GLU A 105 -7.30 14.92 -2.71
N VAL A 106 -6.38 14.16 -3.30
CA VAL A 106 -5.74 13.02 -2.63
C VAL A 106 -4.84 13.47 -1.48
N GLY A 107 -5.06 12.93 -0.28
CA GLY A 107 -4.16 13.10 0.88
C GLY A 107 -4.46 14.29 1.78
N ASN A 108 -5.48 15.10 1.48
CA ASN A 108 -5.93 16.20 2.32
C ASN A 108 -7.30 15.85 2.93
N ILE A 109 -7.29 15.22 4.11
CA ILE A 109 -8.51 14.75 4.78
C ILE A 109 -9.23 15.96 5.38
N LYS A 110 -10.48 16.20 4.96
CA LYS A 110 -11.34 17.25 5.52
C LYS A 110 -12.47 16.63 6.35
N SER A 111 -13.04 17.42 7.25
CA SER A 111 -14.24 17.04 8.00
C SER A 111 -15.37 16.69 7.01
N GLY A 112 -16.00 15.53 7.19
CA GLY A 112 -16.98 14.96 6.26
C GLY A 112 -16.41 14.01 5.18
N ASP A 113 -15.08 13.85 5.09
CA ASP A 113 -14.48 12.78 4.29
C ASP A 113 -14.61 11.42 5.00
N MET A 114 -14.73 10.36 4.23
CA MET A 114 -14.78 9.00 4.78
C MET A 114 -13.37 8.38 4.69
N PHE A 115 -12.89 7.87 5.83
CA PHE A 115 -11.49 7.45 5.99
C PHE A 115 -11.41 6.11 6.71
N SER A 116 -10.41 5.32 6.33
CA SER A 116 -9.99 4.11 7.05
C SER A 116 -8.48 4.08 7.14
N GLN A 117 -7.94 3.69 8.29
CA GLN A 117 -6.51 3.42 8.42
C GLN A 117 -6.27 2.08 9.11
N THR A 118 -5.34 1.31 8.55
CA THR A 118 -4.82 0.11 9.20
C THR A 118 -3.65 0.47 10.11
N SER A 119 -3.57 -0.20 11.27
CA SER A 119 -2.37 -0.25 12.11
C SER A 119 -1.17 -0.80 11.30
N LYS A 120 0.04 -0.27 11.52
CA LYS A 120 1.28 -0.62 10.78
C LYS A 120 1.31 -2.08 10.28
N THR A 121 1.39 -2.27 8.95
CA THR A 121 1.46 -3.57 8.27
C THR A 121 2.77 -3.73 7.49
N TYR A 122 2.92 -4.79 6.70
CA TYR A 122 4.13 -5.07 5.92
C TYR A 122 3.88 -4.93 4.40
N ILE A 123 4.95 -4.65 3.65
CA ILE A 123 4.94 -4.53 2.18
C ILE A 123 4.44 -5.78 1.43
N ILE A 124 4.41 -6.93 2.12
CA ILE A 124 3.77 -8.15 1.66
C ILE A 124 2.64 -8.48 2.63
N SER A 125 1.40 -8.36 2.19
CA SER A 125 0.21 -8.66 3.00
C SER A 125 -0.93 -9.16 2.13
N ASN A 126 -1.52 -10.30 2.48
CA ASN A 126 -2.51 -10.98 1.62
C ASN A 126 -3.96 -10.87 2.10
N ARG A 127 -4.18 -10.33 3.30
CA ARG A 127 -5.48 -10.36 3.99
C ARG A 127 -5.75 -9.07 4.75
N LEU A 128 -5.41 -7.93 4.15
CA LEU A 128 -5.72 -6.65 4.78
C LEU A 128 -7.24 -6.45 4.83
N LYS A 129 -7.76 -6.00 5.97
CA LYS A 129 -9.14 -5.57 6.10
C LYS A 129 -9.13 -4.11 6.54
N LEU A 130 -9.76 -3.27 5.73
CA LEU A 130 -9.96 -1.85 6.01
C LEU A 130 -11.46 -1.63 6.16
N ARG A 131 -11.83 -0.82 7.15
CA ARG A 131 -13.21 -0.41 7.37
C ARG A 131 -13.27 1.11 7.33
N ILE A 132 -13.96 1.65 6.33
CA ILE A 132 -14.17 3.07 6.17
C ILE A 132 -15.27 3.51 7.12
N ASP A 133 -14.93 4.46 7.97
CA ASP A 133 -15.82 5.15 8.90
C ASP A 133 -15.72 6.67 8.63
N GLU A 134 -16.64 7.44 9.20
CA GLU A 134 -16.64 8.90 9.08
C GLU A 134 -15.53 9.49 9.97
N VAL A 135 -14.79 10.47 9.45
CA VAL A 135 -13.82 11.22 10.25
C VAL A 135 -14.58 12.08 11.24
N LYS A 136 -14.53 11.73 12.53
CA LYS A 136 -15.04 12.58 13.61
C LYS A 136 -13.98 13.59 14.02
N ASP A 137 -14.37 14.86 14.12
CA ASP A 137 -13.56 15.97 14.63
C ASP A 137 -13.05 15.72 16.07
#